data_AF-A0A345H767-F1
#
_entry.id   AF-A0A345H767-F1
#
_cell.length_a   1.000
_cell.length_b   1.000
_cell.length_c   1.000
_cell.angle_alpha   90.00
_cell.angle_beta   90.00
_cell.angle_gamma   90.00
#
_symmetry.space_group_name_H-M   'P 1'
#
loop_
_entity.id
_entity.type
_entity.pdbx_description
1 polymer ?
#
loop_
_entity_poly.entity_id
_entity_poly.type
_entity_poly.pdbx_seq_one_letter_code
_entity_poly.pdbx_strand_id
1 'polypeptide(L)'
;MLVKIAPFVMIIATTWLIVSVIINLMKYRLKRRMVETNLNDQKLINAILESNTDPDDKKRNVLKWIFLGLFGGFGLIVQEFLPYSMDESILPYGVLCIFLSTGLLAYYLIAYYFPKNQGKN
;
A
#
# COMPACT_ATOMS: atom_id res chain seq x y z
N MET A 1 -10.78 -12.23 23.29
CA MET A 1 -10.38 -12.08 21.87
C MET A 1 -9.45 -10.90 21.63
N LEU A 2 -9.75 -9.69 22.12
CA LEU A 2 -8.98 -8.45 21.86
C LEU A 2 -7.50 -8.49 22.29
N VAL A 3 -7.20 -9.17 23.42
CA VAL A 3 -5.81 -9.33 23.91
C VAL A 3 -4.98 -10.27 23.02
N LYS A 4 -5.61 -11.19 22.27
CA LYS A 4 -4.90 -12.14 21.39
C LYS A 4 -4.40 -11.49 20.09
N ILE A 5 -5.13 -10.50 19.58
CA ILE A 5 -4.78 -9.72 18.38
C ILE A 5 -3.84 -8.54 18.68
N ALA A 6 -3.83 -8.06 19.92
CA ALA A 6 -2.99 -6.96 20.38
C ALA A 6 -1.48 -7.09 20.02
N PRO A 7 -0.79 -8.24 20.21
CA PRO A 7 0.63 -8.34 19.87
C PRO A 7 0.89 -8.21 18.36
N PHE A 8 0.01 -8.74 17.51
CA PHE A 8 0.15 -8.61 16.04
C PHE A 8 0.00 -7.16 15.58
N VAL A 9 -1.00 -6.45 16.11
CA VAL A 9 -1.21 -5.03 15.79
C VAL A 9 -0.03 -4.18 16.26
N MET A 10 0.54 -4.47 17.43
CA MET A 10 1.70 -3.76 17.98
C MET A 10 2.95 -3.92 17.09
N ILE A 11 3.21 -5.11 16.56
CA ILE A 11 4.34 -5.38 15.66
C ILE A 11 4.20 -4.59 14.34
N ILE A 12 3.00 -4.57 13.77
CA ILE A 12 2.73 -3.83 12.53
C ILE A 12 2.92 -2.32 12.77
N ALA A 13 2.38 -1.79 13.86
CA ALA A 13 2.46 -0.38 14.20
C ALA A 13 3.92 0.09 14.45
N THR A 14 4.69 -0.70 15.19
CA THR A 14 6.10 -0.37 15.49
C THR A 14 6.96 -0.41 14.24
N THR A 15 6.77 -1.39 13.36
CA THR A 15 7.48 -1.49 12.08
C THR A 15 7.15 -0.31 11.17
N TRP A 16 5.88 0.08 11.09
CA TRP A 16 5.45 1.24 10.31
C TRP A 16 6.10 2.54 10.78
N LEU A 17 6.19 2.72 12.11
CA LEU A 17 6.81 3.89 12.72
C LEU A 17 8.31 3.98 12.35
N ILE A 18 9.03 2.86 12.44
CA ILE A 18 10.46 2.80 12.10
C ILE A 18 10.69 3.19 10.62
N VAL A 19 9.90 2.62 9.70
CA VAL A 19 9.99 2.95 8.27
C VAL A 19 9.73 4.44 8.02
N SER A 20 8.71 5.01 8.66
CA SER A 20 8.38 6.42 8.52
C SER A 20 9.52 7.34 8.98
N VAL A 21 10.13 7.01 10.12
CA VAL A 21 11.30 7.74 10.64
C VAL A 21 12.48 7.66 9.68
N ILE A 22 12.79 6.48 9.15
CA ILE A 22 13.90 6.29 8.18
C ILE A 22 13.65 7.12 6.92
N ILE A 23 12.45 7.07 6.34
CA ILE A 23 12.11 7.83 5.13
C ILE A 23 12.26 9.34 5.39
N ASN A 24 11.78 9.83 6.54
CA ASN A 24 11.91 11.24 6.90
C ASN A 24 13.38 11.67 7.11
N LEU A 25 14.18 10.85 7.79
CA LEU A 25 15.62 11.10 7.94
C LEU A 25 16.32 11.13 6.59
N MET A 26 15.98 10.20 5.69
CA MET A 26 16.57 10.16 4.36
C MET A 26 16.19 11.40 3.55
N LYS A 27 14.92 11.79 3.53
CA LYS A 27 14.46 13.04 2.89
C LYS A 27 15.16 14.27 3.45
N TYR A 28 15.37 14.32 4.77
CA TYR A 28 16.12 15.40 5.41
C TYR A 28 17.59 15.44 4.94
N ARG A 29 18.27 14.29 4.91
CA ARG A 29 19.65 14.20 4.42
C ARG A 29 19.77 14.59 2.94
N LEU A 30 18.82 14.18 2.11
CA LEU A 30 18.75 14.58 0.70
C LEU A 30 18.57 16.11 0.58
N LYS A 31 17.62 16.68 1.32
CA LYS A 31 17.35 18.13 1.31
C LYS A 31 18.58 18.93 1.74
N ARG A 32 19.29 18.48 2.78
CA ARG A 32 20.52 19.11 3.26
C ARG A 32 21.63 19.09 2.20
N ARG A 33 21.87 17.93 1.57
CA ARG A 33 22.87 17.81 0.48
C ARG A 33 22.54 18.70 -0.72
N MET A 34 21.26 18.82 -1.09
CA MET A 34 20.86 19.67 -2.22
C MET A 34 21.16 21.15 -1.99
N VAL A 35 20.96 21.67 -0.77
CA VAL A 35 21.30 23.06 -0.41
C VAL A 35 22.81 23.30 -0.43
N GLU A 36 23.60 22.34 0.03
CA GLU A 36 25.07 22.41 0.07
C GLU A 36 25.69 22.39 -1.35
N THR A 37 25.00 21.82 -2.35
CA THR A 37 25.53 21.67 -3.72
C THR A 37 25.18 22.84 -4.64
N ASN A 38 24.51 23.90 -4.15
CA ASN A 38 24.11 25.07 -4.94
C ASN A 38 23.36 24.74 -6.26
N LEU A 39 22.68 23.59 -6.29
CA LEU A 39 21.80 23.20 -7.39
C LEU A 39 20.51 24.02 -7.28
N ASN A 40 20.58 25.31 -7.61
CA ASN A 40 19.46 26.26 -7.57
C ASN A 40 18.49 26.10 -8.76
N ASP A 41 18.64 25.03 -9.55
CA ASP A 41 17.72 24.74 -10.63
C ASP A 41 16.47 24.07 -10.06
N GLN A 42 15.48 24.88 -9.68
CA GLN A 42 14.17 24.43 -9.17
C GLN A 42 13.53 23.37 -10.08
N LYS A 43 13.84 23.35 -11.38
CA LYS A 43 13.36 22.33 -12.32
C LYS A 43 13.98 20.95 -12.07
N LEU A 44 15.26 20.88 -11.73
CA LEU A 44 15.91 19.60 -11.39
C LEU A 44 15.49 19.12 -10.00
N ILE A 45 15.25 20.04 -9.06
CA ILE A 45 14.72 19.71 -7.73
C ILE A 45 13.33 19.08 -7.87
N ASN A 46 12.43 19.70 -8.62
CA ASN A 46 11.11 19.12 -8.91
C ASN A 46 11.25 17.84 -9.76
N ALA A 47 12.12 17.80 -10.76
CA ALA A 47 12.34 16.58 -11.53
C ALA A 47 13.05 15.44 -10.78
N ILE A 48 13.54 15.62 -9.56
CA ILE A 48 14.14 14.54 -8.74
C ILE A 48 13.26 14.21 -7.53
N LEU A 49 12.62 15.21 -6.91
CA LEU A 49 11.66 15.00 -5.82
C LEU A 49 10.28 14.57 -6.32
N GLU A 50 9.86 15.03 -7.49
CA GLU A 50 8.50 14.90 -8.04
C GLU A 50 8.43 13.83 -9.15
N SER A 51 9.57 13.44 -9.75
CA SER A 51 9.64 12.43 -10.83
C SER A 51 9.27 11.00 -10.45
N ASN A 52 8.99 10.74 -9.18
CA ASN A 52 8.58 9.41 -8.73
C ASN A 52 7.06 9.26 -8.58
N THR A 53 6.26 10.25 -8.95
CA THR A 53 4.81 10.15 -8.77
C THR A 53 4.07 11.01 -9.78
N ASP A 54 3.88 10.49 -10.99
CA ASP A 54 2.80 11.00 -11.83
C ASP A 54 1.49 10.94 -11.01
N PRO A 55 0.67 12.02 -10.99
CA PRO A 55 -0.57 12.01 -10.23
C PRO A 55 -1.50 10.84 -10.61
N ASP A 56 -1.39 10.31 -11.84
CA ASP A 56 -2.12 9.12 -12.25
C ASP A 56 -1.54 7.82 -11.66
N ASP A 57 -0.22 7.71 -11.50
CA ASP A 57 0.42 6.58 -10.83
C ASP A 57 0.06 6.52 -9.35
N LYS A 58 -0.01 7.69 -8.70
CA LYS A 58 -0.48 7.78 -7.31
C LYS A 58 -1.91 7.27 -7.17
N LYS A 59 -2.81 7.69 -8.08
CA LYS A 59 -4.21 7.27 -8.09
C LYS A 59 -4.35 5.77 -8.33
N ARG A 60 -3.62 5.21 -9.29
CA ARG A 60 -3.59 3.77 -9.56
C ARG A 60 -3.08 2.97 -8.36
N ASN A 61 -1.99 3.43 -7.73
CA ASN A 61 -1.46 2.79 -6.54
C ASN A 61 -2.47 2.84 -5.38
N VAL A 62 -3.07 3.99 -5.10
CA VAL A 62 -4.11 4.13 -4.06
C VAL A 62 -5.31 3.21 -4.35
N LEU A 63 -5.77 3.14 -5.60
CA LEU A 63 -6.88 2.27 -5.99
C LEU A 63 -6.56 0.78 -5.76
N LYS A 64 -5.32 0.36 -6.06
CA LYS A 64 -4.84 -1.00 -5.78
C LYS A 64 -4.92 -1.32 -4.28
N TRP A 65 -4.43 -0.43 -3.43
CA TRP A 65 -4.43 -0.64 -1.97
C TRP A 65 -5.83 -0.62 -1.37
N ILE A 66 -6.73 0.23 -1.88
CA ILE A 66 -8.14 0.25 -1.46
C ILE A 66 -8.82 -1.08 -1.81
N PHE A 67 -8.64 -1.58 -3.03
CA PHE A 67 -9.21 -2.89 -3.43
C PHE A 67 -8.66 -4.03 -2.58
N LEU A 68 -7.36 -4.04 -2.32
CA LEU A 68 -6.73 -5.03 -1.46
C LEU A 68 -7.27 -4.97 -0.02
N GLY A 69 -7.41 -3.76 0.54
CA GLY A 69 -7.93 -3.56 1.89
C GLY A 69 -9.41 -3.91 2.01
N LEU A 70 -10.23 -3.55 1.02
CA LEU A 70 -11.67 -3.84 1.00
C LEU A 70 -11.91 -5.36 0.96
N PHE A 71 -11.31 -6.05 -0.01
CA PHE A 71 -11.47 -7.49 -0.13
C PHE A 71 -10.80 -8.27 1.00
N GLY A 72 -9.66 -7.79 1.51
CA GLY A 72 -9.03 -8.35 2.71
C GLY A 72 -9.92 -8.24 3.94
N GLY A 73 -10.51 -7.07 4.17
CA GLY A 73 -11.49 -6.86 5.24
C GLY A 73 -12.73 -7.73 5.08
N PHE A 74 -13.22 -7.91 3.85
CA PHE A 74 -14.35 -8.79 3.57
C PHE A 74 -14.00 -10.26 3.85
N GLY A 75 -12.80 -10.71 3.48
CA GLY A 75 -12.29 -12.05 3.80
C GLY A 75 -12.22 -12.28 5.31
N LEU A 76 -11.80 -11.29 6.09
CA LEU A 76 -11.80 -11.34 7.57
C LEU A 76 -13.21 -11.45 8.15
N ILE A 77 -14.19 -10.72 7.60
CA ILE A 77 -15.59 -10.79 8.05
C ILE A 77 -16.15 -12.19 7.78
N VAL A 78 -15.95 -12.73 6.56
CA VAL A 78 -16.41 -14.06 6.18
C VAL A 78 -15.80 -15.15 7.07
N GLN A 79 -14.54 -14.97 7.46
CA GLN A 79 -13.83 -15.90 8.34
C GLN A 79 -14.47 -16.04 9.73
N GLU A 80 -15.02 -14.97 10.30
CA GLU A 80 -15.70 -15.01 11.61
C GLU A 80 -16.94 -15.91 11.60
N PHE A 81 -17.58 -16.08 10.43
CA PHE A 81 -18.74 -16.95 10.27
C PHE A 81 -18.38 -18.43 10.06
N LEU A 82 -17.10 -18.78 9.95
CA LEU A 82 -16.67 -20.17 9.83
C LEU A 82 -16.53 -20.81 11.23
N PRO A 83 -17.20 -21.95 11.51
CA PRO A 83 -17.08 -22.67 12.79
C PRO A 83 -15.77 -23.49 12.88
N TYR A 84 -14.70 -23.06 12.22
CA TYR A 84 -13.40 -23.72 12.22
C TYR A 84 -12.39 -22.90 13.00
N SER A 85 -11.85 -23.50 14.05
CA SER A 85 -10.79 -22.91 14.86
C SER A 85 -9.50 -22.77 14.02
N MET A 86 -8.86 -21.59 14.11
CA MET A 86 -7.55 -21.28 13.49
C MET A 86 -6.45 -22.31 13.81
N ASP A 87 -6.61 -23.02 14.91
CA ASP A 87 -5.65 -23.99 15.43
C ASP A 87 -5.82 -25.39 14.80
N GLU A 88 -6.97 -25.66 14.17
CA GLU A 88 -7.33 -26.99 13.65
C GLU A 88 -7.27 -27.08 12.12
N SER A 89 -7.35 -25.94 11.41
CA SER A 89 -7.44 -25.97 9.95
C SER A 89 -6.85 -24.75 9.25
N ILE A 90 -6.18 -25.01 8.12
CA ILE A 90 -5.64 -23.99 7.20
C ILE A 90 -6.75 -23.33 6.34
N LEU A 91 -7.98 -23.88 6.36
CA LEU A 91 -9.11 -23.37 5.56
C LEU A 91 -9.37 -21.85 5.70
N PRO A 92 -9.40 -21.26 6.91
CA PRO A 92 -9.64 -19.83 7.10
C PRO A 92 -8.64 -18.93 6.34
N TYR A 93 -7.36 -19.30 6.36
CA TYR A 93 -6.30 -18.58 5.62
C TYR A 93 -6.45 -18.74 4.11
N GLY A 94 -6.87 -19.92 3.65
CA GLY A 94 -7.16 -20.16 2.23
C GLY A 94 -8.29 -19.28 1.71
N VAL A 95 -9.39 -19.17 2.47
CA VAL A 95 -10.52 -18.29 2.15
C VAL A 95 -10.05 -16.83 2.06
N LEU A 96 -9.28 -16.36 3.04
CA LEU A 96 -8.74 -15.00 3.05
C LEU A 96 -7.86 -14.72 1.81
N CYS A 97 -6.99 -15.67 1.44
CA CYS A 97 -6.15 -15.56 0.24
C CYS A 97 -6.98 -15.50 -1.05
N ILE A 98 -8.06 -16.27 -1.15
CA ILE A 98 -8.96 -16.23 -2.31
C ILE A 98 -9.61 -14.85 -2.42
N PHE A 99 -10.15 -14.32 -1.32
CA PHE A 99 -10.75 -12.98 -1.31
C PHE A 99 -9.76 -11.89 -1.71
N LEU A 100 -8.53 -11.91 -1.16
CA LEU A 100 -7.47 -10.97 -1.54
C LEU A 100 -7.11 -11.06 -3.03
N SER A 101 -7.00 -12.29 -3.55
CA SER A 101 -6.71 -12.54 -4.96
C SER A 101 -7.83 -12.02 -5.86
N THR A 102 -9.09 -12.24 -5.48
CA THR A 102 -10.26 -11.70 -6.19
C THR A 102 -10.24 -10.17 -6.21
N GLY A 103 -9.89 -9.51 -5.11
CA GLY A 103 -9.77 -8.06 -5.05
C GLY A 103 -8.68 -7.51 -5.98
N LEU A 104 -7.52 -8.17 -6.03
CA LEU A 104 -6.44 -7.80 -6.97
C LEU A 104 -6.82 -8.06 -8.43
N LEU A 105 -7.54 -9.14 -8.70
CA LEU A 105 -8.04 -9.46 -10.03
C LEU A 105 -9.08 -8.43 -10.48
N ALA A 106 -9.99 -8.04 -9.61
CA ALA A 106 -10.94 -6.96 -9.87
C ALA A 106 -10.23 -5.62 -10.15
N TYR A 107 -9.20 -5.28 -9.35
CA TYR A 107 -8.35 -4.11 -9.64
C TYR A 107 -7.69 -4.21 -11.01
N TYR A 108 -7.13 -5.37 -11.38
CA TYR A 108 -6.49 -5.57 -12.68
C TYR A 108 -7.49 -5.37 -13.82
N LEU A 109 -8.69 -5.94 -13.73
CA LEU A 109 -9.73 -5.74 -14.73
C LEU A 109 -10.10 -4.27 -14.85
N ILE A 110 -10.33 -3.56 -13.75
CA ILE A 110 -10.64 -2.12 -13.78
C ILE A 110 -9.48 -1.32 -14.39
N ALA A 111 -8.25 -1.62 -13.98
CA ALA A 111 -7.04 -0.97 -14.47
C ALA A 111 -6.78 -1.22 -15.97
N TYR A 112 -7.24 -2.38 -16.48
CA TYR A 112 -7.14 -2.80 -17.87
C TYR A 112 -8.30 -2.28 -18.74
N TYR A 113 -9.53 -2.30 -18.24
CA TYR A 113 -10.74 -1.81 -18.94
C TYR A 113 -10.91 -0.29 -18.90
N PHE A 114 -10.25 0.40 -17.96
CA PHE A 114 -10.02 1.84 -18.01
C PHE A 114 -8.57 2.15 -18.43
N PRO A 115 -8.15 1.85 -19.67
CA PRO A 115 -6.99 2.50 -20.24
C PRO A 115 -7.43 3.96 -20.46
N LYS A 116 -6.94 4.85 -19.59
CA LYS A 116 -7.07 6.29 -19.79
C LYS A 116 -6.55 6.56 -21.21
N ASN A 117 -7.42 7.08 -22.07
CA ASN A 117 -7.08 7.58 -23.40
C ASN A 117 -5.89 8.54 -23.22
N GLN A 118 -4.69 8.02 -23.48
CA GLN A 118 -3.45 8.77 -23.53
C GLN A 118 -3.57 9.66 -24.77
N GLY A 119 -4.23 10.81 -24.59
CA GLY A 119 -4.24 11.87 -25.55
C GLY A 119 -2.81 12.34 -25.78
N LYS A 120 -2.19 11.78 -26.82
CA LYS A 120 -1.25 12.53 -27.66
C LYS A 120 -1.87 13.90 -27.92
N ASN A 121 -1.19 14.95 -27.52
CA ASN A 121 -0.97 16.17 -28.28
C ASN A 121 0.21 16.91 -27.64
#